data_AF-A0AAU8JZN2-F1
#
_entry.id   AF-A0AAU8JZN2-F1
#
_cell.length_a   1.000
_cell.length_b   1.000
_cell.length_c   1.000
_cell.angle_alpha   90.00
_cell.angle_beta   90.00
_cell.angle_gamma   90.00
#
_symmetry.space_group_name_H-M   'P 1'
#
loop_
_entity.id
_entity.type
_entity.pdbx_description
1 polymer ?
#
loop_
_entity_poly.entity_id
_entity_poly.type
_entity_poly.pdbx_seq_one_letter_code
_entity_poly.pdbx_strand_id
1 'polypeptide(L)'
;MPIRDELPPRTGPWASRFDSEESLVQADDALRAAALKNHDLAPILPFEAVYGPWTDCLGKATAIAIDPRNPYGADGQVNYVYADFLTLGLLYGVYRPAEGAGPGGPVDEDGLWGTTLYPYPGGAVDPTSVPLAVLGLDVPGVDRRFVHFCAGILGVEAVDDLGELRETFGEAWPDYREVVRTGLLHLVRNRPITVEQWYELTYVRFPDQGELTAYLAQVYAYLFDGFDAMPLAP
;
A
#
# COMPACT_ATOMS: atom_id res chain seq x y z
N MET A 1 8.88 27.57 -3.46
CA MET A 1 7.56 27.84 -2.83
C MET A 1 7.78 27.97 -1.33
N PRO A 2 6.94 28.69 -0.57
CA PRO A 2 7.01 28.62 0.89
C PRO A 2 6.74 27.17 1.32
N ILE A 3 7.55 26.66 2.24
CA ILE A 3 7.39 25.33 2.86
C ILE A 3 6.02 25.30 3.54
N ARG A 4 5.21 24.29 3.22
CA ARG A 4 3.91 24.05 3.86
C ARG A 4 3.99 22.70 4.56
N ASP A 5 4.08 22.77 5.88
CA ASP A 5 4.30 21.67 6.83
C ASP A 5 3.00 20.99 7.28
N GLU A 6 1.84 21.62 7.07
CA GLU A 6 0.54 20.99 7.29
C GLU A 6 0.00 20.38 6.00
N LEU A 7 -0.12 19.04 5.97
CA LEU A 7 -0.87 18.33 4.94
C LEU A 7 -2.33 18.83 4.93
N PRO A 8 -2.89 19.27 3.79
CA PRO A 8 -4.28 19.74 3.72
C PRO A 8 -5.31 18.70 4.20
N PRO A 9 -6.50 19.12 4.67
CA PRO A 9 -7.55 18.19 5.09
C PRO A 9 -8.03 17.30 3.94
N ARG A 10 -8.19 16.00 4.21
CA ARG A 10 -8.56 15.00 3.20
C ARG A 10 -10.00 15.14 2.72
N THR A 11 -10.19 15.47 1.44
CA THR A 11 -11.46 15.31 0.72
C THR A 11 -11.25 14.42 -0.51
N GLY A 12 -10.81 13.17 -0.32
CA GLY A 12 -10.58 12.19 -1.41
C GLY A 12 -9.24 11.45 -1.33
N PRO A 13 -8.89 10.63 -2.34
CA PRO A 13 -7.53 10.13 -2.52
C PRO A 13 -6.58 11.31 -2.77
N TRP A 14 -5.39 11.21 -2.18
CA TRP A 14 -4.33 12.18 -2.41
C TRP A 14 -3.64 11.85 -3.72
N ALA A 15 -3.60 12.80 -4.64
CA ALA A 15 -2.67 12.66 -5.76
C ALA A 15 -1.26 12.94 -5.22
N SER A 16 -0.36 11.98 -5.29
CA SER A 16 1.03 12.16 -4.92
C SER A 16 1.93 11.94 -6.12
N ARG A 17 3.15 12.46 -6.05
CA ARG A 17 4.18 12.21 -7.05
C ARG A 17 5.56 12.36 -6.46
N PHE A 18 6.53 11.67 -7.06
CA PHE A 18 7.93 12.04 -6.91
C PHE A 18 8.21 13.30 -7.74
N ASP A 19 9.04 14.19 -7.20
CA ASP A 19 9.38 15.45 -7.89
C ASP A 19 10.63 15.33 -8.77
N SER A 20 11.31 14.17 -8.72
CA SER A 20 12.40 13.83 -9.64
C SER A 20 12.49 12.33 -9.89
N GLU A 21 13.06 11.96 -11.04
CA GLU A 21 13.40 10.57 -11.36
C GLU A 21 14.42 9.98 -10.37
N GLU A 22 15.38 10.79 -9.92
CA GLU A 22 16.36 10.38 -8.90
C GLU A 22 15.68 9.97 -7.59
N SER A 23 14.67 10.74 -7.15
CA SER A 23 13.86 10.38 -5.97
C SER A 23 13.13 9.05 -6.20
N LEU A 24 12.45 8.89 -7.33
CA LEU A 24 11.74 7.66 -7.67
C LEU A 24 12.67 6.44 -7.63
N VAL A 25 13.84 6.53 -8.27
CA VAL A 25 14.84 5.44 -8.31
C VAL A 25 15.33 5.11 -6.90
N GLN A 26 15.69 6.12 -6.11
CA GLN A 26 16.13 5.91 -4.73
C GLN A 26 15.06 5.21 -3.87
N ALA A 27 13.77 5.54 -4.07
CA ALA A 27 12.67 4.84 -3.40
C ALA A 27 12.50 3.40 -3.89
N ASP A 28 12.55 3.16 -5.20
CA ASP A 28 12.44 1.80 -5.75
C ASP A 28 13.57 0.90 -5.23
N ASP A 29 14.81 1.37 -5.29
CA ASP A 29 15.98 0.62 -4.80
C ASP A 29 15.81 0.23 -3.32
N ALA A 30 15.40 1.18 -2.48
CA ALA A 30 15.21 0.94 -1.05
C ALA A 30 14.06 -0.03 -0.76
N LEU A 31 12.93 0.11 -1.45
CA LEU A 31 11.76 -0.74 -1.28
C LEU A 31 12.01 -2.14 -1.82
N ARG A 32 12.63 -2.27 -2.99
CA ARG A 32 13.02 -3.55 -3.59
C ARG A 32 14.01 -4.31 -2.70
N ALA A 33 14.99 -3.62 -2.15
CA ALA A 33 15.90 -4.21 -1.16
C ALA A 33 15.14 -4.69 0.10
N ALA A 34 14.14 -3.92 0.57
CA ALA A 34 13.30 -4.34 1.70
C ALA A 34 12.40 -5.53 1.36
N ALA A 35 11.83 -5.59 0.14
CA ALA A 35 11.04 -6.71 -0.35
C ALA A 35 11.85 -8.01 -0.33
N LEU A 36 13.04 -8.00 -0.94
CA LEU A 36 13.95 -9.14 -0.97
C LEU A 36 14.39 -9.57 0.43
N LYS A 37 14.76 -8.61 1.28
CA LYS A 37 15.24 -8.91 2.63
C LYS A 37 14.17 -9.55 3.52
N ASN A 38 12.92 -9.08 3.39
CA ASN A 38 11.83 -9.47 4.30
C ASN A 38 10.86 -10.48 3.68
N HIS A 39 11.07 -10.88 2.43
CA HIS A 39 10.12 -11.67 1.64
C HIS A 39 8.73 -11.03 1.66
N ASP A 40 8.64 -9.79 1.20
CA ASP A 40 7.42 -8.98 1.23
C ASP A 40 7.20 -8.35 -0.15
N LEU A 41 6.07 -8.66 -0.80
CA LEU A 41 5.76 -8.09 -2.11
C LEU A 41 5.18 -6.67 -2.02
N ALA A 42 4.83 -6.20 -0.82
CA ALA A 42 4.25 -4.89 -0.62
C ALA A 42 5.00 -4.06 0.43
N PRO A 43 6.35 -3.96 0.40
CA PRO A 43 7.09 -3.29 1.46
C PRO A 43 6.62 -1.84 1.63
N ILE A 44 6.55 -1.41 2.88
CA ILE A 44 6.25 -0.02 3.24
C ILE A 44 7.37 0.49 4.13
N LEU A 45 7.97 1.62 3.75
CA LEU A 45 9.06 2.25 4.49
C LEU A 45 8.69 3.67 4.92
N PRO A 46 9.09 4.12 6.12
CA PRO A 46 9.03 5.54 6.46
C PRO A 46 9.83 6.37 5.45
N PHE A 47 9.28 7.50 5.01
CA PHE A 47 9.91 8.36 4.00
C PHE A 47 11.32 8.82 4.43
N GLU A 48 11.48 9.17 5.70
CA GLU A 48 12.78 9.57 6.29
C GLU A 48 13.79 8.43 6.36
N ALA A 49 13.34 7.17 6.37
CA ALA A 49 14.25 6.02 6.35
C ALA A 49 14.97 5.86 5.00
N VAL A 50 14.40 6.43 3.93
CA VAL A 50 14.96 6.38 2.57
C VAL A 50 15.72 7.66 2.23
N TYR A 51 15.14 8.82 2.53
CA TYR A 51 15.68 10.11 2.11
C TYR A 51 16.49 10.85 3.18
N GLY A 52 16.51 10.37 4.42
CA GLY A 52 17.11 11.08 5.54
C GLY A 52 16.12 11.97 6.28
N PRO A 53 16.55 12.64 7.37
CA PRO A 53 15.66 13.42 8.23
C PRO A 53 15.23 14.73 7.58
N TRP A 54 13.95 15.09 7.76
CA TRP A 54 13.34 16.40 7.54
C TRP A 54 13.81 17.17 6.28
N THR A 55 14.87 17.99 6.38
CA THR A 55 15.34 18.81 5.25
C THR A 55 15.82 18.00 4.06
N ASP A 56 16.29 16.78 4.29
CA ASP A 56 16.78 15.92 3.20
C ASP A 56 15.62 15.36 2.35
N CYS A 57 14.39 15.41 2.89
CA CYS A 57 13.14 15.07 2.20
C CYS A 57 12.61 16.19 1.29
N LEU A 58 13.12 17.43 1.42
CA LEU A 58 12.64 18.57 0.64
C LEU A 58 12.80 18.30 -0.86
N GLY A 59 11.71 18.49 -1.61
CA GLY A 59 11.70 18.30 -3.07
C GLY A 59 11.85 16.84 -3.51
N LYS A 60 11.61 15.86 -2.63
CA LYS A 60 11.60 14.44 -3.00
C LYS A 60 10.24 14.00 -3.54
N ALA A 61 9.16 14.44 -2.91
CA ALA A 61 7.80 14.17 -3.32
C ALA A 61 6.83 15.27 -2.87
N THR A 62 5.76 15.44 -3.65
CA THR A 62 4.68 16.40 -3.40
C THR A 62 3.34 15.68 -3.30
N ALA A 63 2.56 16.03 -2.28
CA ALA A 63 1.15 15.71 -2.15
C ALA A 63 0.30 16.83 -2.78
N ILE A 64 -0.75 16.45 -3.50
CA ILE A 64 -1.64 17.32 -4.27
C ILE A 64 -3.09 17.02 -3.83
N ALA A 65 -3.82 18.06 -3.40
CA ALA A 65 -5.22 17.95 -3.02
C ALA A 65 -6.03 19.15 -3.52
N ILE A 66 -7.36 19.05 -3.52
CA ILE A 66 -8.26 20.19 -3.75
C ILE A 66 -8.40 20.96 -2.43
N ASP A 67 -8.36 22.29 -2.48
CA ASP A 67 -8.58 23.13 -1.30
C ASP A 67 -10.02 22.92 -0.77
N PRO A 68 -10.21 22.36 0.44
CA PRO A 68 -11.54 22.07 0.95
C PRO A 68 -12.30 23.34 1.36
N ARG A 69 -11.61 24.47 1.57
CA ARG A 69 -12.23 25.75 1.96
C ARG A 69 -12.67 26.53 0.73
N ASN A 70 -11.89 26.45 -0.35
CA ASN A 70 -12.17 27.16 -1.60
C ASN A 70 -11.86 26.25 -2.80
N PRO A 71 -12.69 25.23 -3.08
CA PRO A 71 -12.39 24.22 -4.10
C PRO A 71 -12.33 24.77 -5.53
N TYR A 72 -12.98 25.91 -5.77
CA TYR A 72 -12.96 26.60 -7.05
C TYR A 72 -12.47 28.04 -6.87
N GLY A 73 -11.58 28.48 -7.76
CA GLY A 73 -11.13 29.85 -7.85
C GLY A 73 -12.21 30.79 -8.41
N ALA A 74 -11.92 32.10 -8.40
CA ALA A 74 -12.82 33.13 -8.94
C ALA A 74 -13.09 32.98 -10.45
N ASP A 75 -12.24 32.26 -11.16
CA ASP A 75 -12.33 31.91 -12.58
C ASP A 75 -13.03 30.55 -12.82
N GLY A 76 -13.49 29.88 -11.76
CA GLY A 76 -14.14 28.57 -11.81
C GLY A 76 -13.19 27.38 -11.96
N GLN A 77 -11.87 27.60 -11.97
CA GLN A 77 -10.89 26.49 -12.02
C GLN A 77 -10.76 25.81 -10.66
N VAL A 78 -10.41 24.52 -10.67
CA VAL A 78 -10.13 23.77 -9.43
C VAL A 78 -8.91 24.37 -8.75
N ASN A 79 -9.05 24.68 -7.46
CA ASN A 79 -7.98 25.23 -6.65
C ASN A 79 -7.21 24.10 -5.97
N TYR A 80 -6.01 23.80 -6.47
CA TYR A 80 -5.15 22.77 -5.91
C TYR A 80 -4.21 23.34 -4.84
N VAL A 81 -4.06 22.59 -3.75
CA VAL A 81 -3.09 22.82 -2.69
C VAL A 81 -2.02 21.73 -2.73
N TYR A 82 -0.80 22.13 -2.43
CA TYR A 82 0.40 21.29 -2.47
C TYR A 82 1.06 21.28 -1.10
N ALA A 83 1.56 20.12 -0.69
CA ALA A 83 2.35 19.93 0.52
C ALA A 83 3.52 19.00 0.24
N ASP A 84 4.68 19.30 0.82
CA ASP A 84 5.87 18.48 0.70
C ASP A 84 5.79 17.31 1.69
N PHE A 85 6.34 16.16 1.30
CA PHE A 85 6.51 15.02 2.21
C PHE A 85 7.71 15.24 3.14
N LEU A 86 7.54 16.08 4.17
CA LEU A 86 8.64 16.49 5.06
C LEU A 86 8.81 15.57 6.28
N THR A 87 7.70 15.04 6.80
CA THR A 87 7.65 14.12 7.95
C THR A 87 6.39 13.27 7.84
N LEU A 88 6.37 12.07 8.44
CA LEU A 88 5.16 11.21 8.55
C LEU A 88 4.64 10.65 7.20
N GLY A 89 5.42 10.79 6.12
CA GLY A 89 5.17 10.11 4.86
C GLY A 89 5.62 8.66 4.91
N LEU A 90 4.97 7.83 4.10
CA LEU A 90 5.35 6.45 3.83
C LEU A 90 5.65 6.30 2.34
N LEU A 91 6.55 5.39 2.01
CA LEU A 91 6.81 4.93 0.66
C LEU A 91 6.24 3.53 0.54
N TYR A 92 5.36 3.34 -0.44
CA TYR A 92 4.74 2.06 -0.74
C TYR A 92 5.33 1.52 -2.04
N GLY A 93 5.87 0.30 -1.99
CA GLY A 93 6.22 -0.47 -3.18
C GLY A 93 5.27 -1.65 -3.30
N VAL A 94 4.76 -1.90 -4.51
CA VAL A 94 3.99 -3.10 -4.84
C VAL A 94 4.73 -3.80 -5.97
N TYR A 95 5.15 -5.03 -5.68
CA TYR A 95 5.91 -5.86 -6.58
C TYR A 95 5.17 -7.15 -6.88
N ARG A 96 5.54 -7.76 -8.00
CA ARG A 96 5.21 -9.14 -8.31
C ARG A 96 6.49 -9.90 -8.69
N PRO A 97 6.55 -11.22 -8.47
CA PRO A 97 7.64 -12.01 -9.00
C PRO A 97 7.72 -11.88 -10.53
N ALA A 98 8.92 -11.82 -11.07
CA ALA A 98 9.14 -11.99 -12.50
C ALA A 98 8.79 -13.44 -12.90
N GLU A 99 8.36 -13.65 -14.15
CA GLU A 99 8.16 -15.01 -14.67
C GLU A 99 9.47 -15.81 -14.59
N GLY A 100 9.41 -17.00 -13.99
CA GLY A 100 10.57 -17.87 -13.86
C GLY A 100 11.46 -17.60 -12.64
N ALA A 101 11.06 -16.74 -11.69
CA ALA A 101 11.67 -16.61 -10.37
C ALA A 101 11.71 -17.96 -9.62
N GLY A 102 10.76 -18.85 -9.94
CA GLY A 102 10.75 -20.23 -9.48
C GLY A 102 10.10 -20.41 -8.10
N PRO A 103 10.01 -21.66 -7.61
CA PRO A 103 9.16 -21.99 -6.46
C PRO A 103 9.68 -21.47 -5.11
N GLY A 104 10.92 -20.99 -5.06
CA GLY A 104 11.57 -20.46 -3.86
C GLY A 104 11.30 -18.99 -3.59
N GLY A 105 10.72 -18.26 -4.56
CA GLY A 105 10.65 -16.81 -4.52
C GLY A 105 11.81 -16.12 -5.24
N PRO A 106 11.67 -14.82 -5.53
CA PRO A 106 12.75 -13.98 -6.05
C PRO A 106 13.99 -14.00 -5.14
N VAL A 107 15.19 -14.07 -5.73
CA VAL A 107 16.47 -14.08 -4.99
C VAL A 107 17.27 -12.78 -5.14
N ASP A 108 16.94 -12.00 -6.16
CA ASP A 108 17.58 -10.75 -6.53
C ASP A 108 16.58 -9.79 -7.18
N GLU A 109 17.07 -8.61 -7.52
CA GLU A 109 16.27 -7.50 -8.02
C GLU A 109 15.58 -7.79 -9.35
N ASP A 110 16.21 -8.59 -10.22
CA ASP A 110 15.67 -8.99 -11.53
C ASP A 110 14.47 -9.93 -11.38
N GLY A 111 14.40 -10.66 -10.26
CA GLY A 111 13.27 -11.51 -9.89
C GLY A 111 12.02 -10.76 -9.40
N LEU A 112 12.07 -9.42 -9.27
CA LEU A 112 10.94 -8.59 -8.85
C LEU A 112 10.59 -7.57 -9.93
N TRP A 113 9.31 -7.49 -10.30
CA TRP A 113 8.80 -6.44 -11.16
C TRP A 113 7.97 -5.46 -10.33
N GLY A 114 8.29 -4.18 -10.42
CA GLY A 114 7.51 -3.13 -9.80
C GLY A 114 6.20 -2.94 -10.57
N THR A 115 5.08 -3.05 -9.87
CA THR A 115 3.75 -2.78 -10.41
C THR A 115 3.37 -1.33 -10.12
N THR A 116 3.45 -0.92 -8.86
CA THR A 116 3.22 0.47 -8.46
C THR A 116 4.17 0.90 -7.36
N LEU A 117 4.52 2.19 -7.37
CA LEU A 117 5.42 2.82 -6.42
C LEU A 117 4.93 4.25 -6.16
N TYR A 118 4.62 4.57 -4.92
CA TYR A 118 4.07 5.87 -4.58
C TYR A 118 4.42 6.32 -3.16
N PRO A 119 4.65 7.63 -2.94
CA PRO A 119 4.66 8.21 -1.62
C PRO A 119 3.21 8.42 -1.17
N TYR A 120 2.92 8.15 0.09
CA TYR A 120 1.58 8.34 0.64
C TYR A 120 1.63 8.99 2.02
N PRO A 121 0.73 9.95 2.31
CA PRO A 121 0.68 10.54 3.64
C PRO A 121 0.21 9.46 4.62
N GLY A 122 0.92 9.29 5.75
CA GLY A 122 0.52 8.31 6.76
C GLY A 122 -0.94 8.51 7.20
N GLY A 123 -1.65 7.40 7.39
CA GLY A 123 -3.05 7.38 7.83
C GLY A 123 -3.23 7.44 9.33
N ALA A 124 -4.48 7.34 9.77
CA ALA A 124 -4.81 7.16 11.19
C ALA A 124 -4.21 5.85 11.73
N VAL A 125 -4.09 4.83 10.86
CA VAL A 125 -3.37 3.60 11.11
C VAL A 125 -2.07 3.62 10.32
N ASP A 126 -0.94 3.60 11.04
CA ASP A 126 0.39 3.44 10.43
C ASP A 126 0.68 1.94 10.21
N PRO A 127 0.70 1.44 8.96
CA PRO A 127 0.93 0.02 8.67
C PRO A 127 2.30 -0.47 9.14
N THR A 128 3.29 0.41 9.28
CA THR A 128 4.66 0.04 9.66
C THR A 128 4.79 -0.24 11.16
N SER A 129 3.93 0.37 11.99
CA SER A 129 4.07 0.36 13.45
C SER A 129 2.84 -0.10 14.23
N VAL A 130 1.63 -0.11 13.63
CA VAL A 130 0.39 -0.52 14.31
C VAL A 130 0.52 -1.92 14.90
N PRO A 131 0.30 -2.15 16.22
CA PRO A 131 0.38 -3.50 16.77
C PRO A 131 -0.66 -4.43 16.15
N LEU A 132 -0.26 -5.67 15.80
CA LEU A 132 -1.18 -6.64 15.17
C LEU A 132 -2.43 -6.90 16.02
N ALA A 133 -2.30 -6.89 17.35
CA ALA A 133 -3.41 -7.09 18.27
C ALA A 133 -4.49 -6.00 18.14
N VAL A 134 -4.11 -4.76 17.79
CA VAL A 134 -5.07 -3.65 17.57
C VAL A 134 -5.96 -3.91 16.36
N LEU A 135 -5.43 -4.60 15.35
CA LEU A 135 -6.17 -5.03 14.15
C LEU A 135 -6.81 -6.42 14.32
N GLY A 136 -6.64 -7.05 15.49
CA GLY A 136 -7.03 -8.44 15.74
C GLY A 136 -6.30 -9.45 14.85
N LEU A 137 -5.09 -9.12 14.39
CA LEU A 137 -4.23 -9.93 13.52
C LEU A 137 -3.09 -10.64 14.28
N ASP A 138 -3.03 -10.51 15.60
CA ASP A 138 -2.06 -11.22 16.44
C ASP A 138 -2.48 -12.68 16.64
N VAL A 139 -2.32 -13.46 15.57
CA VAL A 139 -2.68 -14.89 15.49
C VAL A 139 -1.54 -15.69 14.84
N PRO A 140 -1.42 -17.00 15.13
CA PRO A 140 -0.35 -17.82 14.57
C PRO A 140 -0.32 -17.79 13.03
N GLY A 141 0.86 -17.56 12.46
CA GLY A 141 1.07 -17.54 11.02
C GLY A 141 0.75 -16.20 10.33
N VAL A 142 0.33 -15.18 11.07
CA VAL A 142 0.17 -13.81 10.56
C VAL A 142 1.27 -12.93 11.14
N ASP A 143 1.90 -12.12 10.28
CA ASP A 143 2.89 -11.13 10.68
C ASP A 143 2.70 -9.80 9.94
N ARG A 144 3.64 -8.86 10.10
CA ARG A 144 3.60 -7.52 9.51
C ARG A 144 3.40 -7.53 7.99
N ARG A 145 3.91 -8.54 7.29
CA ARG A 145 3.80 -8.64 5.82
C ARG A 145 2.35 -8.76 5.38
N PHE A 146 1.47 -9.31 6.22
CA PHE A 146 0.05 -9.31 5.93
C PHE A 146 -0.59 -7.92 6.03
N VAL A 147 -0.15 -7.10 6.99
CA VAL A 147 -0.61 -5.70 7.10
C VAL A 147 -0.16 -4.91 5.87
N HIS A 148 1.08 -5.13 5.43
CA HIS A 148 1.63 -4.56 4.21
C HIS A 148 0.88 -5.02 2.96
N PHE A 149 0.55 -6.31 2.84
CA PHE A 149 -0.31 -6.83 1.78
C PHE A 149 -1.67 -6.11 1.74
N CYS A 150 -2.33 -5.92 2.90
CA CYS A 150 -3.59 -5.19 2.97
C CYS A 150 -3.44 -3.70 2.59
N ALA A 151 -2.42 -3.01 3.10
CA ALA A 151 -2.25 -1.57 2.90
C ALA A 151 -1.67 -1.20 1.52
N GLY A 152 -0.82 -2.06 0.96
CA GLY A 152 -0.19 -1.90 -0.35
C GLY A 152 -1.04 -2.52 -1.45
N ILE A 153 -0.97 -3.85 -1.61
CA ILE A 153 -1.64 -4.58 -2.71
C ILE A 153 -3.16 -4.38 -2.72
N LEU A 154 -3.82 -4.37 -1.56
CA LEU A 154 -5.26 -4.12 -1.47
C LEU A 154 -5.59 -2.65 -1.12
N GLY A 155 -4.59 -1.77 -1.18
CA GLY A 155 -4.72 -0.35 -0.97
C GLY A 155 -5.29 0.38 -2.18
N VAL A 156 -5.83 1.57 -1.95
CA VAL A 156 -6.54 2.37 -2.97
C VAL A 156 -5.75 2.61 -4.27
N GLU A 157 -4.41 2.61 -4.21
CA GLU A 157 -3.55 2.86 -5.37
C GLU A 157 -3.19 1.60 -6.18
N ALA A 158 -3.41 0.40 -5.64
CA ALA A 158 -2.97 -0.87 -6.26
C ALA A 158 -4.06 -1.96 -6.30
N VAL A 159 -5.22 -1.70 -5.71
CA VAL A 159 -6.30 -2.71 -5.58
C VAL A 159 -6.78 -3.23 -6.93
N ASP A 160 -6.70 -2.41 -7.97
CA ASP A 160 -7.04 -2.77 -9.36
C ASP A 160 -5.94 -3.59 -10.05
N ASP A 161 -4.73 -3.60 -9.52
CA ASP A 161 -3.58 -4.33 -10.07
C ASP A 161 -3.46 -5.76 -9.54
N LEU A 162 -4.43 -6.22 -8.71
CA LEU A 162 -4.45 -7.58 -8.17
C LEU A 162 -4.39 -8.65 -9.28
N GLY A 163 -4.90 -8.34 -10.47
CA GLY A 163 -4.81 -9.18 -11.65
C GLY A 163 -3.37 -9.43 -12.11
N GLU A 164 -2.52 -8.40 -12.08
CA GLU A 164 -1.10 -8.52 -12.44
C GLU A 164 -0.34 -9.41 -11.46
N LEU A 165 -0.69 -9.31 -10.16
CA LEU A 165 -0.09 -10.14 -9.12
C LEU A 165 -0.43 -11.62 -9.33
N ARG A 166 -1.68 -11.96 -9.64
CA ARG A 166 -2.13 -13.37 -9.71
C ARG A 166 -1.30 -14.20 -10.67
N GLU A 167 -0.89 -13.64 -11.81
CA GLU A 167 -0.15 -14.35 -12.86
C GLU A 167 1.11 -15.02 -12.32
N THR A 168 1.84 -14.32 -11.46
CA THR A 168 3.13 -14.78 -10.93
C THR A 168 3.12 -14.98 -9.41
N PHE A 169 1.97 -14.81 -8.74
CA PHE A 169 1.87 -14.96 -7.28
C PHE A 169 2.33 -16.34 -6.80
N GLY A 170 2.14 -17.39 -7.59
CA GLY A 170 2.62 -18.75 -7.28
C GLY A 170 4.14 -18.86 -7.15
N GLU A 171 4.89 -17.90 -7.72
CA GLU A 171 6.35 -17.78 -7.66
C GLU A 171 6.82 -16.85 -6.54
N ALA A 172 5.92 -16.34 -5.70
CA ALA A 172 6.30 -15.60 -4.50
C ALA A 172 6.88 -16.56 -3.43
N TRP A 173 7.65 -16.01 -2.50
CA TRP A 173 8.25 -16.79 -1.41
C TRP A 173 7.20 -17.65 -0.69
N PRO A 174 7.45 -18.95 -0.47
CA PRO A 174 6.46 -19.84 0.14
C PRO A 174 5.95 -19.35 1.49
N ASP A 175 6.82 -18.78 2.33
CA ASP A 175 6.45 -18.27 3.65
C ASP A 175 5.58 -17.00 3.56
N TYR A 176 5.86 -16.10 2.61
CA TYR A 176 5.00 -14.95 2.33
C TYR A 176 3.59 -15.38 1.90
N ARG A 177 3.50 -16.36 0.99
CA ARG A 177 2.20 -16.89 0.52
C ARG A 177 1.39 -17.50 1.66
N GLU A 178 2.02 -18.23 2.58
CA GLU A 178 1.32 -18.78 3.74
C GLU A 178 0.87 -17.70 4.72
N VAL A 179 1.64 -16.63 4.90
CA VAL A 179 1.21 -15.45 5.69
C VAL A 179 -0.04 -14.81 5.09
N VAL A 180 -0.03 -14.54 3.78
CA VAL A 180 -1.19 -13.96 3.08
C VAL A 180 -2.40 -14.89 3.14
N ARG A 181 -2.21 -16.20 2.90
CA ARG A 181 -3.27 -17.20 2.99
C ARG A 181 -3.90 -17.22 4.38
N THR A 182 -3.07 -17.31 5.41
CA THR A 182 -3.53 -17.39 6.81
C THR A 182 -4.25 -16.12 7.23
N GLY A 183 -3.70 -14.96 6.87
CA GLY A 183 -4.30 -13.65 7.14
C GLY A 183 -5.68 -13.50 6.51
N LEU A 184 -5.80 -13.78 5.21
CA LEU A 184 -7.09 -13.70 4.51
C LEU A 184 -8.14 -14.65 5.09
N LEU A 185 -7.77 -15.91 5.37
CA LEU A 185 -8.67 -16.87 6.03
C LEU A 185 -9.15 -16.37 7.38
N HIS A 186 -8.25 -15.77 8.17
CA HIS A 186 -8.58 -15.20 9.47
C HIS A 186 -9.55 -14.02 9.34
N LEU A 187 -9.30 -13.09 8.41
CA LEU A 187 -10.19 -11.97 8.15
C LEU A 187 -11.59 -12.44 7.75
N VAL A 188 -11.68 -13.40 6.83
CA VAL A 188 -12.97 -13.92 6.32
C VAL A 188 -13.76 -14.65 7.42
N ARG A 189 -13.09 -15.47 8.23
CA ARG A 189 -13.76 -16.30 9.25
C ARG A 189 -14.14 -15.54 10.51
N ASN A 190 -13.23 -14.70 11.00
CA ASN A 190 -13.35 -14.10 12.33
C ASN A 190 -13.74 -12.62 12.29
N ARG A 191 -13.64 -11.97 11.12
CA ARG A 191 -13.99 -10.55 10.90
C ARG A 191 -13.41 -9.63 11.98
N PRO A 192 -12.10 -9.71 12.28
CA PRO A 192 -11.48 -8.98 13.38
C PRO A 192 -11.35 -7.48 13.09
N ILE A 193 -11.27 -7.10 11.81
CA ILE A 193 -11.12 -5.72 11.36
C ILE A 193 -12.49 -5.16 10.95
N THR A 194 -12.81 -3.98 11.48
CA THR A 194 -14.01 -3.23 11.10
C THR A 194 -13.83 -2.55 9.74
N VAL A 195 -14.92 -2.19 9.06
CA VAL A 195 -14.87 -1.39 7.83
C VAL A 195 -14.16 -0.04 8.00
N GLU A 196 -14.27 0.59 9.18
CA GLU A 196 -13.56 1.83 9.44
C GLU A 196 -12.05 1.61 9.57
N GLN A 197 -11.63 0.62 10.34
CA GLN A 197 -10.20 0.27 10.43
C GLN A 197 -9.63 -0.18 9.09
N TRP A 198 -10.41 -0.89 8.27
CA TRP A 198 -10.03 -1.25 6.91
C TRP A 198 -9.81 0.01 6.06
N TYR A 199 -10.72 0.96 6.12
CA TYR A 199 -10.58 2.23 5.39
C TYR A 199 -9.39 3.07 5.92
N GLU A 200 -9.14 3.08 7.22
CA GLU A 200 -7.99 3.77 7.80
C GLU A 200 -6.65 3.16 7.36
N LEU A 201 -6.63 1.83 7.11
CA LEU A 201 -5.45 1.09 6.68
C LEU A 201 -5.22 1.11 5.16
N THR A 202 -6.28 0.96 4.37
CA THR A 202 -6.21 0.71 2.92
C THR A 202 -6.75 1.84 2.07
N TYR A 203 -7.53 2.74 2.68
CA TYR A 203 -8.27 3.80 2.02
C TYR A 203 -9.35 3.36 1.02
N VAL A 204 -9.64 2.07 0.97
CA VAL A 204 -10.77 1.51 0.23
C VAL A 204 -11.96 1.43 1.17
N ARG A 205 -13.08 2.06 0.78
CA ARG A 205 -14.29 2.11 1.62
C ARG A 205 -15.29 1.05 1.19
N PHE A 206 -15.74 0.25 2.16
CA PHE A 206 -16.86 -0.68 1.96
C PHE A 206 -18.14 -0.14 2.62
N PRO A 207 -19.32 -0.36 2.03
CA PRO A 207 -20.60 0.02 2.63
C PRO A 207 -20.86 -0.62 4.00
N ASP A 208 -20.50 -1.90 4.15
CA ASP A 208 -20.65 -2.65 5.40
C ASP A 208 -19.66 -3.81 5.55
N GLN A 209 -19.70 -4.46 6.73
CA GLN A 209 -18.82 -5.57 7.07
C GLN A 209 -19.06 -6.82 6.19
N GLY A 210 -20.30 -7.02 5.73
CA GLY A 210 -20.66 -8.14 4.86
C GLY A 210 -19.98 -8.02 3.50
N GLU A 211 -20.02 -6.83 2.90
CA GLU A 211 -19.36 -6.55 1.62
C GLU A 211 -17.83 -6.65 1.73
N LEU A 212 -17.22 -6.09 2.78
CA LEU A 212 -15.79 -6.26 3.04
C LEU A 212 -15.41 -7.75 3.16
N THR A 213 -16.18 -8.52 3.93
CA THR A 213 -15.92 -9.95 4.12
C THR A 213 -16.05 -10.73 2.80
N ALA A 214 -17.05 -10.38 1.98
CA ALA A 214 -17.27 -11.01 0.68
C ALA A 214 -16.13 -10.72 -0.30
N TYR A 215 -15.68 -9.46 -0.37
CA TYR A 215 -14.53 -9.07 -1.16
C TYR A 215 -13.27 -9.84 -0.75
N LEU A 216 -12.95 -9.89 0.55
CA LEU A 216 -11.77 -10.61 1.04
C LEU A 216 -11.83 -12.12 0.78
N ALA A 217 -13.03 -12.71 0.82
CA ALA A 217 -13.23 -14.10 0.44
C ALA A 217 -12.99 -14.33 -1.05
N GLN A 218 -13.37 -13.38 -1.91
CA GLN A 218 -13.06 -13.44 -3.34
C GLN A 218 -11.56 -13.26 -3.60
N VAL A 219 -10.87 -12.36 -2.91
CA VAL A 219 -9.40 -12.22 -3.00
C VAL A 219 -8.70 -13.52 -2.62
N TYR A 220 -9.12 -14.16 -1.51
CA TYR A 220 -8.62 -15.47 -1.12
C TYR A 220 -8.82 -16.50 -2.24
N ALA A 221 -10.05 -16.62 -2.75
CA ALA A 221 -10.36 -17.60 -3.79
C ALA A 221 -9.60 -17.33 -5.11
N TYR A 222 -9.41 -16.05 -5.45
CA TYR A 222 -8.70 -15.60 -6.64
C TYR A 222 -7.23 -15.98 -6.61
N LEU A 223 -6.57 -15.81 -5.45
CA LEU A 223 -5.15 -16.11 -5.28
C LEU A 223 -4.85 -17.59 -5.00
N PHE A 224 -5.76 -18.32 -4.33
CA PHE A 224 -5.45 -19.66 -3.81
C PHE A 224 -6.35 -20.79 -4.32
N ASP A 225 -7.60 -20.51 -4.72
CA ASP A 225 -8.57 -21.55 -5.10
C ASP A 225 -8.88 -21.58 -6.60
N GLY A 226 -8.16 -20.77 -7.40
CA GLY A 226 -8.33 -20.74 -8.86
C GLY A 226 -9.63 -20.07 -9.33
N PHE A 227 -10.19 -19.15 -8.54
CA PHE A 227 -11.35 -18.36 -8.95
C PHE A 227 -10.96 -17.37 -10.06
N ASP A 228 -11.60 -17.42 -11.23
CA ASP A 228 -11.12 -16.72 -12.43
C ASP A 228 -11.44 -15.22 -12.48
N ALA A 229 -12.52 -14.76 -11.83
CA ALA A 229 -12.91 -13.35 -11.90
C ALA A 229 -12.12 -12.51 -10.88
N MET A 230 -11.50 -11.42 -11.36
CA MET A 230 -10.82 -10.47 -10.49
C MET A 230 -11.82 -9.83 -9.51
N PRO A 231 -11.57 -9.91 -8.19
CA PRO A 231 -12.37 -9.21 -7.21
C PRO A 231 -12.30 -7.71 -7.46
N LEU A 232 -13.46 -7.03 -7.48
CA LEU A 232 -13.54 -5.59 -7.65
C LEU A 232 -13.78 -4.93 -6.29
N ALA A 233 -12.95 -3.95 -5.95
CA ALA A 233 -13.23 -3.06 -4.85
C ALA A 233 -14.34 -2.04 -5.23
N PRO A 234 -15.10 -1.50 -4.25
CA PRO A 234 -16.16 -0.52 -4.49
C PRO A 234 -15.70 0.84 -5.02
#